data_AF-A0ABD5X9G8-F1
#
_entry.id   AF-A0ABD5X9G8-F1
#
_cell.length_a   1.000
_cell.length_b   1.000
_cell.length_c   1.000
_cell.angle_alpha   90.00
_cell.angle_beta   90.00
_cell.angle_gamma   90.00
#
_symmetry.space_group_name_H-M   'P 1'
#
loop_
_entity.id
_entity.type
_entity.pdbx_description
1 polymer ?
#
loop_
_entity_poly.entity_id
_entity_poly.type
_entity_poly.pdbx_seq_one_letter_code
_entity_poly.pdbx_strand_id
1 'polypeptide(L)'
;MATGFSFGASGYPITWKHLAKEEKQQMITERNEGTLQKCEQLADMFSADYLLPFAKFFELVQPAHKSYRELMEKNRPADVTEHLTEHDVTVLDLLPGESWSGNDGSIDRRVNREQFFDNDFREQYLLDTYESQPPVVTESFDMTHEELADYFESLGGSDLAARIGDFALTLSLTGEQTLTALLRVQEGEIEYKPTEKQIPLGELDASHNVSMSCPGALVQFVVRNDRSWDDIHIGYWCEFDRQPDEYSLEFWRLLHAPWEARNDAMRIAKDYDIETELEGTTMADLVERNDVGDILSTYGLHCAGCPEGLGEDIIEAARIHGLDPQQARRLISEIEASVTGKQSVSD
;
A
#
# COMPACT_ATOMS: atom_id res chain seq x y z
N MET A 1 24.89 -8.66 -0.70
CA MET A 1 23.43 -8.76 -0.95
C MET A 1 22.67 -7.96 0.12
N ALA A 2 21.53 -7.34 -0.20
CA ALA A 2 20.68 -6.66 0.79
C ALA A 2 19.27 -7.26 0.79
N THR A 3 18.67 -7.48 1.96
CA THR A 3 17.32 -8.05 2.09
C THR A 3 16.56 -7.49 3.29
N GLY A 4 15.23 -7.56 3.23
CA GLY A 4 14.37 -7.27 4.37
C GLY A 4 14.32 -8.45 5.34
N PHE A 5 14.55 -8.18 6.63
CA PHE A 5 14.74 -9.20 7.67
C PHE A 5 13.55 -9.31 8.65
N SER A 6 12.56 -8.44 8.51
CA SER A 6 11.32 -8.48 9.27
C SER A 6 10.13 -8.37 8.32
N PHE A 7 8.94 -8.67 8.82
CA PHE A 7 7.70 -8.61 8.04
C PHE A 7 7.30 -7.16 7.70
N GLY A 8 6.51 -7.01 6.63
CA GLY A 8 5.99 -5.70 6.21
C GLY A 8 4.89 -5.15 7.13
N ALA A 9 4.53 -3.89 6.95
CA ALA A 9 3.36 -3.35 7.64
C ALA A 9 2.12 -4.14 7.17
N SER A 10 1.36 -4.69 8.12
CA SER A 10 0.14 -5.44 7.86
C SER A 10 -0.68 -5.50 9.14
N GLY A 11 -1.96 -5.13 9.04
CA GLY A 11 -2.91 -5.30 10.14
C GLY A 11 -3.11 -6.76 10.54
N TYR A 12 -2.85 -7.72 9.63
CA TYR A 12 -3.00 -9.15 9.92
C TYR A 12 -1.79 -9.73 10.70
N PRO A 13 -2.02 -10.57 11.74
CA PRO A 13 -3.32 -11.00 12.29
C PRO A 13 -3.86 -10.08 13.40
N ILE A 14 -3.15 -9.00 13.72
CA ILE A 14 -3.33 -8.18 14.92
C ILE A 14 -4.73 -7.53 14.99
N THR A 15 -5.21 -6.96 13.89
CA THR A 15 -6.49 -6.24 13.80
C THR A 15 -7.73 -7.14 13.73
N TRP A 16 -7.56 -8.46 13.70
CA TRP A 16 -8.65 -9.42 13.53
C TRP A 16 -9.13 -9.97 14.87
N LYS A 17 -10.36 -9.67 15.28
CA LYS A 17 -10.89 -9.96 16.62
C LYS A 17 -11.26 -11.41 16.86
N HIS A 18 -11.63 -12.15 15.82
CA HIS A 18 -11.99 -13.56 15.94
C HIS A 18 -10.81 -14.46 16.28
N LEU A 19 -9.58 -14.02 15.96
CA LEU A 19 -8.35 -14.75 16.29
C LEU A 19 -7.99 -14.55 17.77
N ALA A 20 -7.70 -15.66 18.45
CA ALA A 20 -7.22 -15.63 19.83
C ALA A 20 -5.83 -14.97 19.93
N LYS A 21 -5.49 -14.42 21.10
CA LYS A 21 -4.20 -13.75 21.30
C LYS A 21 -3.02 -14.71 21.05
N GLU A 22 -3.13 -15.94 21.55
CA GLU A 22 -2.11 -16.97 21.44
C GLU A 22 -1.90 -17.38 19.97
N GLU A 23 -2.99 -17.49 19.21
CA GLU A 23 -2.95 -17.77 17.77
C GLU A 23 -2.26 -16.65 17.00
N LYS A 24 -2.59 -15.38 17.31
CA LYS A 24 -1.89 -14.22 16.73
C LYS A 24 -0.39 -14.26 17.02
N GLN A 25 -0.01 -14.58 18.26
CA GLN A 25 1.40 -14.67 18.64
C GLN A 25 2.12 -15.78 17.88
N GLN A 26 1.51 -16.96 17.77
CA GLN A 26 2.07 -18.07 17.00
C GLN A 26 2.30 -17.67 15.53
N MET A 27 1.30 -17.08 14.87
CA MET A 27 1.43 -16.61 13.49
C MET A 27 2.56 -15.57 13.32
N ILE A 28 2.74 -14.68 14.30
CA ILE A 28 3.81 -13.68 14.27
C ILE A 28 5.19 -14.34 14.41
N THR A 29 5.34 -15.29 15.34
CA THR A 29 6.57 -16.07 15.52
C THR A 29 6.92 -16.86 14.27
N GLU A 30 5.97 -17.59 13.69
CA GLU A 30 6.17 -18.36 12.44
C GLU A 30 6.58 -17.46 11.27
N ARG A 31 5.98 -16.28 11.17
CA ARG A 31 6.32 -15.28 10.14
C ARG A 31 7.73 -14.71 10.32
N ASN A 32 8.14 -14.46 11.56
CA ASN A 32 9.49 -13.99 11.89
C ASN A 32 10.53 -15.04 11.50
N GLU A 33 10.30 -16.30 11.88
CA GLU A 33 11.13 -17.44 11.51
C GLU A 33 11.22 -17.61 9.98
N GLY A 34 10.09 -17.58 9.28
CA GLY A 34 10.07 -17.67 7.81
C GLY A 34 10.85 -16.54 7.12
N THR A 35 10.95 -15.37 7.76
CA THR A 35 11.76 -14.26 7.23
C THR A 35 13.27 -14.51 7.40
N LEU A 36 13.68 -15.17 8.49
CA LEU A 36 15.07 -15.58 8.71
C LEU A 36 15.48 -16.68 7.71
N GLN A 37 14.63 -17.68 7.51
CA GLN A 37 14.81 -18.72 6.49
C GLN A 37 14.91 -18.15 5.08
N LYS A 38 14.15 -17.08 4.78
CA LYS A 38 14.31 -16.36 3.50
C LYS A 38 15.69 -15.70 3.39
N CYS A 39 16.22 -15.11 4.46
CA CYS A 39 17.57 -14.54 4.46
C CYS A 39 18.63 -15.61 4.17
N GLU A 40 18.49 -16.79 4.79
CA GLU A 40 19.32 -17.98 4.55
C GLU A 40 19.28 -18.42 3.08
N GLN A 41 18.08 -18.66 2.54
CA GLN A 41 17.90 -19.06 1.15
C GLN A 41 18.51 -18.06 0.17
N LEU A 42 18.35 -16.76 0.43
CA LEU A 42 18.94 -15.73 -0.40
C LEU A 42 20.48 -15.72 -0.28
N ALA A 43 21.03 -15.90 0.93
CA ALA A 43 22.47 -15.97 1.13
C ALA A 43 23.08 -17.13 0.33
N ASP A 44 22.47 -18.31 0.42
CA ASP A 44 22.92 -19.51 -0.28
C ASP A 44 22.74 -19.38 -1.81
N MET A 45 21.56 -18.95 -2.26
CA MET A 45 21.23 -18.82 -3.69
C MET A 45 22.17 -17.88 -4.44
N PHE A 46 22.60 -16.80 -3.77
CA PHE A 46 23.53 -15.83 -4.35
C PHE A 46 24.99 -16.07 -3.96
N SER A 47 25.28 -17.08 -3.13
CA SER A 47 26.60 -17.33 -2.56
C SER A 47 27.22 -16.05 -2.02
N ALA A 48 26.45 -15.32 -1.21
CA ALA A 48 26.79 -13.97 -0.82
C ALA A 48 27.88 -13.95 0.26
N ASP A 49 29.00 -13.25 0.01
CA ASP A 49 30.03 -13.03 1.05
C ASP A 49 29.51 -12.13 2.19
N TYR A 50 28.60 -11.21 1.84
CA TYR A 50 28.01 -10.24 2.77
C TYR A 50 26.49 -10.15 2.60
N LEU A 51 25.76 -10.14 3.71
CA LEU A 51 24.32 -9.92 3.77
C LEU A 51 24.02 -8.67 4.60
N LEU A 52 23.29 -7.71 4.04
CA LEU A 52 22.83 -6.51 4.73
C LEU A 52 21.32 -6.59 5.03
N PRO A 53 20.92 -6.80 6.30
CA PRO A 53 19.56 -6.61 6.76
C PRO A 53 19.22 -5.11 6.75
N PHE A 54 18.46 -4.61 5.77
CA PHE A 54 18.33 -3.16 5.55
C PHE A 54 16.93 -2.57 5.77
N ALA A 55 15.87 -3.37 5.61
CA ALA A 55 14.50 -2.86 5.63
C ALA A 55 13.77 -3.23 6.92
N LYS A 56 12.79 -2.39 7.31
CA LYS A 56 11.77 -2.61 8.37
C LYS A 56 12.12 -2.14 9.81
N PHE A 57 12.89 -1.06 9.94
CA PHE A 57 13.12 -0.36 11.22
C PHE A 57 11.99 0.59 11.66
N PHE A 58 10.73 0.30 11.31
CA PHE A 58 9.60 1.19 11.63
C PHE A 58 8.90 0.75 12.92
N GLU A 59 8.20 1.69 13.57
CA GLU A 59 7.31 1.41 14.70
C GLU A 59 5.99 2.17 14.60
N LEU A 60 4.96 1.66 15.28
CA LEU A 60 3.66 2.34 15.36
C LEU A 60 3.73 3.48 16.37
N VAL A 61 3.85 4.71 15.89
CA VAL A 61 4.05 5.88 16.74
C VAL A 61 2.82 6.26 17.59
N GLN A 62 1.63 5.93 17.10
CA GLN A 62 0.36 6.31 17.73
C GLN A 62 0.21 5.72 19.14
N PRO A 63 -0.08 6.51 20.19
CA PRO A 63 -0.26 5.99 21.55
C PRO A 63 -1.36 4.94 21.66
N ALA A 64 -2.45 5.10 20.91
CA ALA A 64 -3.56 4.15 20.86
C ALA A 64 -3.15 2.76 20.33
N HIS A 65 -2.05 2.66 19.57
CA HIS A 65 -1.54 1.41 19.01
C HIS A 65 -0.59 0.66 19.94
N LYS A 66 -0.47 1.05 21.22
CA LYS A 66 0.42 0.38 22.17
C LYS A 66 0.13 -1.11 22.29
N SER A 67 -1.15 -1.51 22.39
CA SER A 67 -1.55 -2.92 22.46
C SER A 67 -1.15 -3.70 21.21
N TYR A 68 -1.15 -3.06 20.04
CA TYR A 68 -0.69 -3.67 18.79
C TYR A 68 0.84 -3.82 18.79
N ARG A 69 1.58 -2.79 19.22
CA ARG A 69 3.05 -2.86 19.35
C ARG A 69 3.49 -4.01 20.26
N GLU A 70 2.79 -4.21 21.38
CA GLU A 70 3.10 -5.30 22.33
C GLU A 70 2.89 -6.70 21.74
N LEU A 71 2.05 -6.82 20.70
CA LEU A 71 1.88 -8.07 19.95
C LEU A 71 2.89 -8.21 18.81
N MET A 72 3.41 -7.09 18.28
CA MET A 72 4.35 -7.06 17.16
C MET A 72 5.78 -7.37 17.60
N GLU A 73 6.06 -8.64 17.90
CA GLU A 73 7.45 -9.10 17.95
C GLU A 73 8.08 -9.01 16.56
N LYS A 74 9.22 -8.34 16.44
CA LYS A 74 9.95 -8.14 15.17
C LYS A 74 11.35 -8.68 15.31
N ASN A 75 11.82 -9.34 14.25
CA ASN A 75 13.24 -9.62 14.09
C ASN A 75 14.06 -8.32 14.13
N ARG A 76 15.29 -8.47 14.58
CA ARG A 76 16.38 -7.49 14.60
C ARG A 76 17.49 -7.98 13.66
N PRO A 77 18.39 -7.10 13.22
CA PRO A 77 19.54 -7.55 12.45
C PRO A 77 20.41 -8.57 13.21
N ALA A 78 20.47 -8.46 14.54
CA ALA A 78 21.14 -9.45 15.41
C ALA A 78 20.54 -10.87 15.29
N ASP A 79 19.22 -10.98 15.11
CA ASP A 79 18.56 -12.29 14.95
C ASP A 79 18.96 -12.94 13.62
N VAL A 80 19.21 -12.13 12.58
CA VAL A 80 19.77 -12.62 11.31
C VAL A 80 21.20 -13.12 11.48
N THR A 81 22.01 -12.37 12.24
CA THR A 81 23.38 -12.78 12.58
C THR A 81 23.39 -14.10 13.33
N GLU A 82 22.52 -14.26 14.32
CA GLU A 82 22.38 -15.50 15.10
C GLU A 82 21.94 -16.67 14.20
N HIS A 83 20.89 -16.48 13.39
CA HIS A 83 20.37 -17.50 12.47
C HIS A 83 21.42 -18.00 11.47
N LEU A 84 22.29 -17.11 10.98
CA LEU A 84 23.29 -17.44 9.94
C LEU A 84 24.69 -17.74 10.50
N THR A 85 24.82 -17.98 11.81
CA THR A 85 26.13 -18.19 12.46
C THR A 85 26.96 -19.33 11.83
N GLU A 86 26.29 -20.39 11.35
CA GLU A 86 26.93 -21.56 10.74
C GLU A 86 27.04 -21.48 9.20
N HIS A 87 26.64 -20.37 8.59
CA HIS A 87 26.73 -20.14 7.14
C HIS A 87 27.98 -19.33 6.78
N ASP A 88 28.51 -19.56 5.58
CA ASP A 88 29.68 -18.84 5.04
C ASP A 88 29.25 -17.47 4.48
N VAL A 89 28.68 -16.62 5.34
CA VAL A 89 28.22 -15.27 5.01
C VAL A 89 28.46 -14.32 6.18
N THR A 90 28.97 -13.13 5.89
CA THR A 90 29.11 -12.07 6.90
C THR A 90 27.84 -11.22 6.95
N VAL A 91 27.08 -11.30 8.05
CA VAL A 91 25.92 -10.42 8.26
C VAL A 91 26.38 -9.04 8.72
N LEU A 92 26.02 -8.02 7.96
CA LEU A 92 26.26 -6.61 8.27
C LEU A 92 25.16 -6.10 9.21
N ASP A 93 25.32 -6.35 10.51
CA ASP A 93 24.44 -5.88 11.57
C ASP A 93 24.56 -4.35 11.78
N LEU A 94 23.86 -3.59 10.94
CA LEU A 94 23.83 -2.14 10.91
C LEU A 94 22.43 -1.61 11.28
N LEU A 95 22.38 -0.58 12.12
CA LEU A 95 21.19 0.23 12.36
C LEU A 95 21.16 1.47 11.45
N PRO A 96 19.99 2.11 11.26
CA PRO A 96 19.90 3.39 10.57
C PRO A 96 20.89 4.43 11.13
N GLY A 97 21.73 4.95 10.23
CA GLY A 97 22.81 5.89 10.54
C GLY A 97 24.19 5.26 10.82
N GLU A 98 24.29 3.93 10.78
CA GLU A 98 25.57 3.20 10.81
C GLU A 98 26.08 2.91 9.38
N SER A 99 27.37 2.63 9.24
CA SER A 99 27.95 2.32 7.94
C SER A 99 29.01 1.24 8.01
N TRP A 100 29.25 0.60 6.87
CA TRP A 100 30.32 -0.38 6.67
C TRP A 100 31.15 0.00 5.45
N SER A 101 32.47 -0.15 5.57
CA SER A 101 33.44 0.10 4.51
C SER A 101 33.91 -1.21 3.91
N GLY A 102 33.58 -1.44 2.63
CA GLY A 102 34.06 -2.62 1.90
C GLY A 102 35.57 -2.64 1.61
N ASN A 103 36.28 -1.52 1.82
CA ASN A 103 37.72 -1.45 1.58
C ASN A 103 38.55 -2.10 2.69
N ASP A 104 38.15 -1.90 3.94
CA ASP A 104 38.89 -2.30 5.13
C ASP A 104 38.05 -3.10 6.13
N GLY A 105 36.77 -3.35 5.81
CA GLY A 105 35.83 -4.08 6.67
C GLY A 105 35.39 -3.30 7.90
N SER A 106 35.76 -2.02 8.03
CA SER A 106 35.44 -1.23 9.21
C SER A 106 33.95 -0.92 9.29
N ILE A 107 33.41 -0.88 10.52
CA ILE A 107 32.03 -0.50 10.81
C ILE A 107 32.05 0.77 11.64
N ASP A 108 31.37 1.81 11.17
CA ASP A 108 31.07 3.00 11.95
C ASP A 108 29.74 2.81 12.67
N ARG A 109 29.81 2.61 13.99
CA ARG A 109 28.65 2.34 14.85
C ARG A 109 28.24 3.57 15.62
N ARG A 110 26.92 3.69 15.84
CA ARG A 110 26.39 4.76 16.68
C ARG A 110 26.74 4.49 18.14
N VAL A 111 27.27 5.51 18.83
CA VAL A 111 27.65 5.42 20.26
C VAL A 111 26.46 5.04 21.15
N ASN A 112 25.26 5.46 20.77
CA ASN A 112 24.03 5.27 21.52
C ASN A 112 23.16 4.12 20.98
N ARG A 113 23.74 3.16 20.26
CA ARG A 113 23.01 2.04 19.66
C ARG A 113 22.11 1.28 20.64
N GLU A 114 22.63 0.92 21.81
CA GLU A 114 21.94 0.06 22.77
C GLU A 114 20.64 0.68 23.33
N GLN A 115 20.56 2.01 23.40
CA GLN A 115 19.37 2.68 23.94
C GLN A 115 18.12 2.40 23.11
N PHE A 116 18.26 2.12 21.81
CA PHE A 116 17.11 1.83 20.93
C PHE A 116 16.45 0.47 21.23
N PHE A 117 17.10 -0.36 22.05
CA PHE A 117 16.56 -1.63 22.53
C PHE A 117 16.02 -1.56 23.97
N ASP A 118 16.18 -0.41 24.63
CA ASP A 118 15.60 -0.14 25.94
C ASP A 118 14.12 0.25 25.78
N ASN A 119 13.24 -0.39 26.57
CA ASN A 119 11.80 -0.20 26.44
C ASN A 119 11.36 1.20 26.87
N ASP A 120 11.95 1.75 27.93
CA ASP A 120 11.57 3.06 28.46
C ASP A 120 12.01 4.17 27.49
N PHE A 121 13.24 4.07 26.97
CA PHE A 121 13.73 4.95 25.92
C PHE A 121 12.83 4.87 24.67
N ARG A 122 12.48 3.64 24.24
CA ARG A 122 11.64 3.45 23.04
C ARG A 122 10.26 4.08 23.22
N GLU A 123 9.57 3.83 24.34
CA GLU A 123 8.23 4.40 24.55
C GLU A 123 8.27 5.93 24.64
N GLN A 124 9.28 6.51 25.30
CA GLN A 124 9.44 7.96 25.34
C GLN A 124 9.75 8.52 23.94
N TYR A 125 10.65 7.88 23.20
CA TYR A 125 11.00 8.29 21.83
C TYR A 125 9.78 8.26 20.90
N LEU A 126 8.92 7.25 21.01
CA LEU A 126 7.68 7.17 20.25
C LEU A 126 6.70 8.26 20.64
N LEU A 127 6.54 8.56 21.94
CA LEU A 127 5.68 9.64 22.40
C LEU A 127 6.17 11.01 21.91
N ASP A 128 7.46 11.30 22.07
CA ASP A 128 8.08 12.54 21.59
C ASP A 128 7.91 12.67 20.06
N THR A 129 8.10 11.56 19.33
CA THR A 129 7.90 11.52 17.87
C THR A 129 6.45 11.80 17.51
N TYR A 130 5.48 11.19 18.20
CA TYR A 130 4.06 11.44 17.99
C TYR A 130 3.70 12.91 18.23
N GLU A 131 4.13 13.48 19.36
CA GLU A 131 3.82 14.86 19.73
C GLU A 131 4.49 15.90 18.81
N SER A 132 5.62 15.53 18.18
CA SER A 132 6.32 16.40 17.22
C SER A 132 5.66 16.42 15.83
N GLN A 133 4.79 15.45 15.53
CA GLN A 133 4.19 15.30 14.21
C GLN A 133 2.80 15.94 14.16
N PRO A 134 2.44 16.63 13.07
CA PRO A 134 1.06 17.05 12.87
C PRO A 134 0.15 15.81 12.72
N PRO A 135 -1.11 15.89 13.17
CA PRO A 135 -2.09 14.84 12.91
C PRO A 135 -2.23 14.55 11.42
N VAL A 136 -2.42 13.27 11.07
CA VAL A 136 -2.65 12.84 9.67
C VAL A 136 -3.94 13.43 9.11
N VAL A 137 -4.98 13.49 9.94
CA VAL A 137 -6.28 14.10 9.64
C VAL A 137 -6.55 15.17 10.68
N THR A 138 -6.97 16.34 10.22
CA THR A 138 -7.23 17.51 11.08
C THR A 138 -8.69 17.94 11.03
N GLU A 139 -9.42 17.48 10.03
CA GLU A 139 -10.82 17.72 9.78
C GLU A 139 -11.68 16.97 10.81
N SER A 140 -12.70 17.66 11.33
CA SER A 140 -13.71 17.02 12.17
C SER A 140 -14.52 15.99 11.38
N PHE A 141 -14.94 14.91 12.03
CA PHE A 141 -15.80 13.90 11.40
C PHE A 141 -17.23 14.42 11.21
N ASP A 142 -17.58 14.79 9.97
CA ASP A 142 -18.87 15.37 9.58
C ASP A 142 -19.53 14.65 8.39
N MET A 143 -18.90 13.59 7.89
CA MET A 143 -19.43 12.70 6.85
C MET A 143 -20.86 12.22 7.14
N THR A 144 -21.65 12.02 6.09
CA THR A 144 -23.04 11.58 6.20
C THR A 144 -23.25 10.16 5.66
N HIS A 145 -24.39 9.56 5.99
CA HIS A 145 -24.81 8.31 5.35
C HIS A 145 -24.98 8.45 3.83
N GLU A 146 -25.42 9.62 3.36
CA GLU A 146 -25.57 9.92 1.92
C GLU A 146 -24.20 9.91 1.23
N GLU A 147 -23.19 10.55 1.82
CA GLU A 147 -21.83 10.58 1.28
C GLU A 147 -21.19 9.18 1.22
N LEU A 148 -21.42 8.34 2.24
CA LEU A 148 -20.96 6.95 2.25
C LEU A 148 -21.70 6.08 1.23
N ALA A 149 -23.01 6.27 1.09
CA ALA A 149 -23.81 5.58 0.08
C ALA A 149 -23.28 5.91 -1.31
N ASP A 150 -23.16 7.20 -1.63
CA ASP A 150 -22.63 7.67 -2.91
C ASP A 150 -21.26 7.07 -3.22
N TYR A 151 -20.35 7.02 -2.23
CA TYR A 151 -19.04 6.39 -2.40
C TYR A 151 -19.15 4.91 -2.75
N PHE A 152 -19.78 4.10 -1.88
CA PHE A 152 -19.76 2.64 -2.05
C PHE A 152 -20.61 2.16 -3.22
N GLU A 153 -21.78 2.77 -3.44
CA GLU A 153 -22.66 2.42 -4.55
C GLU A 153 -22.01 2.79 -5.89
N SER A 154 -21.17 3.84 -5.94
CA SER A 154 -20.41 4.19 -7.16
C SER A 154 -19.37 3.15 -7.60
N LEU A 155 -18.98 2.25 -6.69
CA LEU A 155 -18.07 1.14 -6.98
C LEU A 155 -18.80 -0.07 -7.61
N GLY A 156 -20.13 -0.08 -7.56
CA GLY A 156 -21.00 -1.10 -8.14
C GLY A 156 -21.00 -1.09 -9.67
N GLY A 157 -21.41 -2.21 -10.26
CA GLY A 157 -21.51 -2.40 -11.71
C GLY A 157 -20.16 -2.63 -12.42
N SER A 158 -19.05 -2.69 -11.67
CA SER A 158 -17.71 -2.93 -12.20
C SER A 158 -17.34 -4.41 -12.27
N ASP A 159 -16.36 -4.76 -13.10
CA ASP A 159 -15.79 -6.11 -13.14
C ASP A 159 -15.18 -6.52 -11.79
N LEU A 160 -14.62 -5.57 -11.04
CA LEU A 160 -14.11 -5.81 -9.69
C LEU A 160 -15.25 -6.17 -8.73
N ALA A 161 -16.33 -5.39 -8.70
CA ALA A 161 -17.49 -5.67 -7.85
C ALA A 161 -18.17 -6.99 -8.24
N ALA A 162 -18.29 -7.29 -9.55
CA ALA A 162 -18.89 -8.53 -10.04
C ALA A 162 -18.15 -9.79 -9.55
N ARG A 163 -16.81 -9.72 -9.42
CA ARG A 163 -15.99 -10.84 -8.93
C ARG A 163 -16.13 -11.11 -7.42
N ILE A 164 -16.66 -10.16 -6.64
CA ILE A 164 -16.85 -10.34 -5.19
C ILE A 164 -17.88 -11.42 -4.89
N GLY A 165 -18.93 -11.54 -5.71
CA GLY A 165 -20.03 -12.48 -5.49
C GLY A 165 -21.00 -11.99 -4.40
N ASP A 166 -21.47 -12.90 -3.56
CA ASP A 166 -22.44 -12.64 -2.48
C ASP A 166 -21.71 -12.30 -1.18
N PHE A 167 -21.71 -11.01 -0.80
CA PHE A 167 -20.91 -10.50 0.31
C PHE A 167 -21.65 -9.45 1.13
N ALA A 168 -21.40 -9.41 2.44
CA ALA A 168 -21.84 -8.33 3.33
C ALA A 168 -20.70 -7.72 4.14
N LEU A 169 -20.71 -6.39 4.24
CA LEU A 169 -19.91 -5.64 5.20
C LEU A 169 -20.81 -4.90 6.19
N THR A 170 -20.64 -5.15 7.49
CA THR A 170 -21.23 -4.36 8.57
C THR A 170 -20.21 -3.37 9.11
N LEU A 171 -20.40 -2.09 8.77
CA LEU A 171 -19.45 -1.00 9.03
C LEU A 171 -19.85 -0.21 10.27
N SER A 172 -18.87 0.15 11.10
CA SER A 172 -19.03 1.04 12.25
C SER A 172 -17.95 2.11 12.27
N LEU A 173 -18.35 3.38 12.12
CA LEU A 173 -17.45 4.53 12.12
C LEU A 173 -17.65 5.33 13.39
N THR A 174 -16.58 5.59 14.13
CA THR A 174 -16.63 6.29 15.43
C THR A 174 -15.78 7.55 15.45
N GLY A 175 -16.24 8.58 16.14
CA GLY A 175 -15.58 9.88 16.27
C GLY A 175 -16.50 10.87 17.00
N GLU A 176 -16.61 12.09 16.49
CA GLU A 176 -17.54 13.13 16.94
C GLU A 176 -19.01 12.70 16.77
N GLN A 177 -19.27 11.84 15.80
CA GLN A 177 -20.52 11.15 15.59
C GLN A 177 -20.26 9.65 15.38
N THR A 178 -21.33 8.86 15.29
CA THR A 178 -21.25 7.44 14.97
C THR A 178 -22.15 7.14 13.79
N LEU A 179 -21.58 6.51 12.75
CA LEU A 179 -22.32 6.01 11.61
C LEU A 179 -22.17 4.49 11.58
N THR A 180 -23.30 3.78 11.47
CA THR A 180 -23.26 2.34 11.24
C THR A 180 -24.07 1.99 10.01
N ALA A 181 -23.58 1.05 9.20
CA ALA A 181 -24.23 0.68 7.96
C ALA A 181 -23.99 -0.78 7.59
N LEU A 182 -24.85 -1.29 6.74
CA LEU A 182 -24.69 -2.55 6.04
C LEU A 182 -24.46 -2.27 4.56
N LEU A 183 -23.38 -2.82 4.02
CA LEU A 183 -23.15 -2.90 2.58
C LEU A 183 -23.47 -4.32 2.13
N ARG A 184 -24.16 -4.44 1.00
CA ARG A 184 -24.43 -5.73 0.36
C ARG A 184 -23.90 -5.71 -1.06
N VAL A 185 -23.10 -6.71 -1.39
CA VAL A 185 -22.63 -6.94 -2.74
C VAL A 185 -23.33 -8.18 -3.27
N GLN A 186 -24.04 -8.01 -4.39
CA GLN A 186 -24.71 -9.12 -5.06
C GLN A 186 -24.73 -8.85 -6.56
N GLU A 187 -24.25 -9.83 -7.35
CA GLU A 187 -24.20 -9.73 -8.82
C GLU A 187 -23.45 -8.49 -9.34
N GLY A 188 -22.48 -7.99 -8.56
CA GLY A 188 -21.68 -6.81 -8.90
C GLY A 188 -22.30 -5.47 -8.51
N GLU A 189 -23.54 -5.46 -8.04
CA GLU A 189 -24.15 -4.28 -7.47
C GLU A 189 -23.77 -4.15 -6.00
N ILE A 190 -23.57 -2.92 -5.53
CA ILE A 190 -23.27 -2.60 -4.14
C ILE A 190 -24.42 -1.74 -3.61
N GLU A 191 -25.14 -2.23 -2.61
CA GLU A 191 -26.21 -1.50 -1.91
C GLU A 191 -25.70 -1.04 -0.55
N TYR A 192 -25.91 0.25 -0.24
CA TYR A 192 -25.62 0.81 1.07
C TYR A 192 -26.90 1.03 1.88
N LYS A 193 -26.91 0.58 3.13
CA LYS A 193 -28.04 0.78 4.04
C LYS A 193 -27.60 1.27 5.42
N PRO A 194 -28.04 2.47 5.85
CA PRO A 194 -27.87 2.92 7.23
C PRO A 194 -28.50 1.95 8.23
N THR A 195 -27.82 1.75 9.36
CA THR A 195 -28.30 0.93 10.47
C THR A 195 -28.21 1.73 11.77
N GLU A 196 -29.02 1.36 12.77
CA GLU A 196 -28.93 1.96 14.12
C GLU A 196 -27.69 1.50 14.89
N LYS A 197 -27.22 0.28 14.60
CA LYS A 197 -26.06 -0.36 15.21
C LYS A 197 -25.43 -1.35 14.24
N GLN A 198 -24.17 -1.71 14.48
CA GLN A 198 -23.49 -2.77 13.75
C GLN A 198 -24.26 -4.10 13.90
N ILE A 199 -24.60 -4.72 12.77
CA ILE A 199 -25.32 -6.00 12.73
C ILE A 199 -24.33 -7.14 13.05
N PRO A 200 -24.66 -8.08 13.95
CA PRO A 200 -23.83 -9.26 14.20
C PRO A 200 -23.65 -10.12 12.96
N LEU A 201 -22.45 -10.68 12.75
CA LEU A 201 -22.13 -11.47 11.55
C LEU A 201 -23.07 -12.65 11.31
N GLY A 202 -23.50 -13.33 12.37
CA GLY A 202 -24.43 -14.47 12.28
C GLY A 202 -25.87 -14.09 11.90
N GLU A 203 -26.19 -12.80 11.83
CA GLU A 203 -27.50 -12.28 11.38
C GLU A 203 -27.46 -11.82 9.92
N LEU A 204 -26.29 -11.83 9.27
CA LEU A 204 -26.11 -11.42 7.89
C LEU A 204 -26.35 -12.59 6.93
N ASP A 205 -27.16 -12.36 5.90
CA ASP A 205 -27.59 -13.39 4.96
C ASP A 205 -26.73 -13.40 3.69
N ALA A 206 -25.40 -13.44 3.81
CA ALA A 206 -24.50 -13.62 2.65
C ALA A 206 -23.52 -14.77 2.87
N SER A 207 -22.98 -15.28 1.76
CA SER A 207 -21.96 -16.32 1.75
C SER A 207 -20.68 -15.89 2.50
N HIS A 208 -20.33 -14.61 2.44
CA HIS A 208 -19.17 -14.03 3.13
C HIS A 208 -19.57 -12.75 3.85
N ASN A 209 -19.25 -12.68 5.13
CA ASN A 209 -19.62 -11.56 5.98
C ASN A 209 -18.38 -11.02 6.70
N VAL A 210 -18.21 -9.71 6.68
CA VAL A 210 -17.13 -9.01 7.35
C VAL A 210 -17.72 -7.91 8.23
N SER A 211 -17.16 -7.72 9.41
CA SER A 211 -17.38 -6.52 10.21
C SER A 211 -16.13 -5.66 10.19
N MET A 212 -16.31 -4.35 10.08
CA MET A 212 -15.23 -3.39 10.09
C MET A 212 -15.58 -2.23 11.02
N SER A 213 -14.67 -1.92 11.94
CA SER A 213 -14.80 -0.76 12.83
C SER A 213 -13.60 0.16 12.64
N CYS A 214 -13.82 1.46 12.43
CA CYS A 214 -12.77 2.43 12.12
C CYS A 214 -13.04 3.82 12.74
N PRO A 215 -12.00 4.64 12.97
CA PRO A 215 -12.17 6.07 13.18
C PRO A 215 -12.81 6.72 11.96
N GLY A 216 -13.94 7.40 12.18
CA GLY A 216 -14.73 8.02 11.13
C GLY A 216 -13.99 9.10 10.36
N ALA A 217 -13.16 9.91 11.04
CA ALA A 217 -12.35 10.95 10.40
C ALA A 217 -11.35 10.38 9.36
N LEU A 218 -10.79 9.18 9.61
CA LEU A 218 -9.89 8.52 8.65
C LEU A 218 -10.64 7.97 7.45
N VAL A 219 -11.81 7.35 7.66
CA VAL A 219 -12.68 6.90 6.57
C VAL A 219 -13.14 8.09 5.73
N GLN A 220 -13.51 9.18 6.38
CA GLN A 220 -13.85 10.44 5.71
C GLN A 220 -12.71 10.93 4.82
N PHE A 221 -11.49 10.94 5.34
CA PHE A 221 -10.31 11.32 4.57
C PHE A 221 -10.06 10.38 3.38
N VAL A 222 -10.16 9.06 3.56
CA VAL A 222 -9.99 8.08 2.48
C VAL A 222 -11.05 8.26 1.39
N VAL A 223 -12.32 8.33 1.76
CA VAL A 223 -13.46 8.46 0.83
C VAL A 223 -13.41 9.78 0.06
N ARG A 224 -13.20 10.91 0.74
CA ARG A 224 -13.17 12.25 0.12
C ARG A 224 -11.99 12.46 -0.83
N ASN A 225 -10.91 11.70 -0.64
CA ASN A 225 -9.71 11.78 -1.47
C ASN A 225 -9.55 10.56 -2.39
N ASP A 226 -10.56 9.69 -2.48
CA ASP A 226 -10.57 8.44 -3.25
C ASP A 226 -9.30 7.59 -3.09
N ARG A 227 -8.85 7.42 -1.84
CA ARG A 227 -7.63 6.70 -1.51
C ARG A 227 -7.85 5.21 -1.35
N SER A 228 -6.74 4.48 -1.34
CA SER A 228 -6.71 3.09 -0.93
C SER A 228 -7.12 2.99 0.53
N TRP A 229 -7.95 1.99 0.86
CA TRP A 229 -8.26 1.67 2.25
C TRP A 229 -7.07 1.02 2.98
N ASP A 230 -5.97 0.76 2.28
CA ASP A 230 -4.66 0.41 2.88
C ASP A 230 -4.20 1.44 3.91
N ASP A 231 -4.49 2.74 3.70
CA ASP A 231 -4.19 3.81 4.66
C ASP A 231 -4.82 3.54 6.04
N ILE A 232 -5.94 2.81 6.08
CA ILE A 232 -6.64 2.42 7.30
C ILE A 232 -6.15 1.06 7.80
N HIS A 233 -6.17 0.02 6.95
CA HIS A 233 -5.92 -1.34 7.43
C HIS A 233 -4.45 -1.66 7.69
N ILE A 234 -3.53 -1.16 6.86
CA ILE A 234 -2.08 -1.25 7.10
C ILE A 234 -1.67 -0.28 8.22
N GLY A 235 -2.42 0.81 8.39
CA GLY A 235 -2.24 1.79 9.45
C GLY A 235 -2.66 1.31 10.85
N TYR A 236 -3.23 0.10 10.97
CA TYR A 236 -3.77 -0.46 12.22
C TYR A 236 -4.96 0.33 12.80
N TRP A 237 -5.67 1.06 11.94
CA TRP A 237 -6.79 1.91 12.33
C TRP A 237 -8.14 1.22 12.31
N CYS A 238 -8.18 -0.06 11.95
CA CYS A 238 -9.42 -0.82 11.87
C CYS A 238 -9.38 -2.08 12.72
N GLU A 239 -10.56 -2.54 13.09
CA GLU A 239 -10.78 -3.85 13.66
C GLU A 239 -11.70 -4.65 12.74
N PHE A 240 -11.35 -5.91 12.51
CA PHE A 240 -12.10 -6.83 11.64
C PHE A 240 -12.60 -8.06 12.37
N ASP A 241 -13.72 -8.57 11.89
CA ASP A 241 -14.23 -9.91 12.19
C ASP A 241 -14.81 -10.48 10.88
N ARG A 242 -14.87 -11.81 10.73
CA ARG A 242 -15.43 -12.45 9.54
C ARG A 242 -16.19 -13.74 9.84
N GLN A 243 -17.14 -14.05 8.98
CA GLN A 243 -17.84 -15.32 8.95
C GLN A 243 -18.28 -15.66 7.51
N PRO A 244 -17.93 -16.82 6.94
CA PRO A 244 -17.10 -17.89 7.51
C PRO A 244 -15.64 -17.46 7.66
N ASP A 245 -14.79 -18.37 8.15
CA ASP A 245 -13.35 -18.12 8.27
C ASP A 245 -12.63 -18.20 6.91
N GLU A 246 -13.14 -17.45 5.93
CA GLU A 246 -12.65 -17.38 4.55
C GLU A 246 -12.50 -15.91 4.14
N TYR A 247 -11.45 -15.61 3.38
CA TYR A 247 -11.19 -14.25 2.90
C TYR A 247 -11.73 -14.07 1.49
N SER A 248 -12.57 -13.06 1.28
CA SER A 248 -12.93 -12.62 -0.06
C SER A 248 -11.77 -11.81 -0.66
N LEU A 249 -10.91 -12.45 -1.45
CA LEU A 249 -9.78 -11.81 -2.14
C LEU A 249 -10.24 -10.60 -2.97
N GLU A 250 -11.36 -10.75 -3.67
CA GLU A 250 -11.88 -9.73 -4.59
C GLU A 250 -12.43 -8.51 -3.83
N PHE A 251 -13.01 -8.71 -2.65
CA PHE A 251 -13.38 -7.60 -1.77
C PHE A 251 -12.14 -6.81 -1.31
N TRP A 252 -11.07 -7.50 -0.92
CA TRP A 252 -9.82 -6.82 -0.53
C TRP A 252 -9.17 -6.09 -1.70
N ARG A 253 -9.25 -6.62 -2.93
CA ARG A 253 -8.80 -5.91 -4.13
C ARG A 253 -9.60 -4.63 -4.37
N LEU A 254 -10.93 -4.70 -4.21
CA LEU A 254 -11.79 -3.51 -4.32
C LEU A 254 -11.35 -2.43 -3.31
N LEU A 255 -11.08 -2.79 -2.06
CA LEU A 255 -10.62 -1.84 -1.05
C LEU A 255 -9.19 -1.32 -1.28
N HIS A 256 -8.33 -2.14 -1.88
CA HIS A 256 -6.95 -1.76 -2.21
C HIS A 256 -6.90 -0.70 -3.32
N ALA A 257 -7.74 -0.84 -4.34
CA ALA A 257 -7.81 0.06 -5.49
C ALA A 257 -9.27 0.40 -5.84
N PRO A 258 -10.00 1.13 -4.95
CA PRO A 258 -11.43 1.39 -5.16
C PRO A 258 -11.68 2.24 -6.40
N TRP A 259 -10.73 3.12 -6.77
CA TRP A 259 -10.83 3.89 -7.99
C TRP A 259 -11.08 2.96 -9.19
N GLU A 260 -10.34 1.86 -9.39
CA GLU A 260 -10.51 0.96 -10.54
C GLU A 260 -11.95 0.45 -10.76
N ALA A 261 -12.76 0.38 -9.70
CA ALA A 261 -14.16 -0.05 -9.76
C ALA A 261 -15.14 1.08 -10.12
N ARG A 262 -14.71 2.34 -10.08
CA ARG A 262 -15.55 3.46 -10.48
C ARG A 262 -15.75 3.44 -11.99
N ASN A 263 -17.00 3.61 -12.43
CA ASN A 263 -17.33 3.79 -13.85
C ASN A 263 -16.54 4.92 -14.52
N ASP A 264 -16.02 5.86 -13.73
CA ASP A 264 -15.21 6.99 -14.12
C ASP A 264 -13.69 6.81 -13.96
N ALA A 265 -13.20 5.78 -13.25
CA ALA A 265 -11.76 5.47 -13.27
C ALA A 265 -11.28 4.87 -14.59
N MET A 266 -12.23 4.50 -15.45
CA MET A 266 -12.01 4.24 -16.87
C MET A 266 -12.84 5.17 -17.77
N ARG A 267 -13.26 6.35 -17.27
CA ARG A 267 -13.63 7.47 -18.14
C ARG A 267 -12.46 8.43 -18.20
N ILE A 268 -11.80 8.38 -19.35
CA ILE A 268 -11.38 9.55 -20.14
C ILE A 268 -11.69 10.84 -19.35
N ALA A 269 -10.69 11.43 -18.69
CA ALA A 269 -10.86 12.76 -18.17
C ALA A 269 -11.47 13.59 -19.30
N LYS A 270 -12.63 14.23 -19.05
CA LYS A 270 -13.30 15.04 -20.07
C LYS A 270 -12.22 15.90 -20.75
N ASP A 271 -12.14 15.79 -22.07
CA ASP A 271 -11.09 16.42 -22.90
C ASP A 271 -9.73 15.67 -23.04
N TYR A 272 -9.65 14.35 -22.83
CA TYR A 272 -8.46 13.53 -23.20
C TYR A 272 -8.48 13.00 -24.64
N ASP A 273 -9.49 13.35 -25.45
CA ASP A 273 -9.50 13.15 -26.90
C ASP A 273 -8.44 14.07 -27.54
N ILE A 274 -7.18 13.68 -27.41
CA ILE A 274 -6.03 14.39 -27.99
C ILE A 274 -5.71 13.70 -29.30
N GLU A 275 -6.05 14.36 -30.42
CA GLU A 275 -5.60 13.91 -31.74
C GLU A 275 -4.07 14.04 -31.82
N THR A 276 -3.40 12.96 -32.22
CA THR A 276 -1.94 12.91 -32.37
C THR A 276 -1.55 12.05 -33.57
N GLU A 277 -0.46 12.40 -34.24
CA GLU A 277 0.12 11.59 -35.32
C GLU A 277 0.87 10.35 -34.80
N LEU A 278 1.00 10.22 -33.48
CA LEU A 278 1.70 9.12 -32.81
C LEU A 278 0.78 7.94 -32.46
N GLU A 279 -0.52 8.04 -32.75
CA GLU A 279 -1.52 7.01 -32.46
C GLU A 279 -1.10 5.65 -33.08
N GLY A 280 -1.16 4.59 -32.28
CA GLY A 280 -0.71 3.25 -32.69
C GLY A 280 0.80 3.01 -32.63
N THR A 281 1.60 3.97 -32.17
CA THR A 281 3.02 3.77 -31.82
C THR A 281 3.14 3.46 -30.33
N THR A 282 3.73 2.31 -29.99
CA THR A 282 3.94 1.96 -28.58
C THR A 282 5.01 2.84 -27.95
N MET A 283 4.96 3.01 -26.63
CA MET A 283 5.98 3.74 -25.88
C MET A 283 7.38 3.16 -26.05
N ALA A 284 7.50 1.84 -26.16
CA ALA A 284 8.76 1.16 -26.47
C ALA A 284 9.28 1.58 -27.84
N ASP A 285 8.45 1.50 -28.90
CA ASP A 285 8.86 1.94 -30.24
C ASP A 285 9.21 3.44 -30.28
N LEU A 286 8.46 4.27 -29.55
CA LEU A 286 8.68 5.71 -29.49
C LEU A 286 10.05 6.04 -28.87
N VAL A 287 10.39 5.42 -27.73
CA VAL A 287 11.65 5.64 -27.00
C VAL A 287 12.85 5.01 -27.71
N GLU A 288 12.69 3.85 -28.35
CA GLU A 288 13.78 3.18 -29.06
C GLU A 288 14.17 3.93 -30.35
N ARG A 289 13.19 4.51 -31.05
CA ARG A 289 13.41 5.17 -32.35
C ARG A 289 13.71 6.65 -32.23
N ASN A 290 13.37 7.29 -31.11
CA ASN A 290 13.47 8.73 -30.95
C ASN A 290 14.11 9.10 -29.61
N ASP A 291 14.96 10.12 -29.64
CA ASP A 291 15.54 10.71 -28.44
C ASP A 291 14.51 11.66 -27.78
N VAL A 292 13.61 11.08 -27.00
CA VAL A 292 12.51 11.78 -26.31
C VAL A 292 12.52 11.56 -24.79
N GLY A 293 13.54 10.89 -24.26
CA GLY A 293 13.65 10.55 -22.83
C GLY A 293 13.63 11.76 -21.91
N ASP A 294 14.33 12.84 -22.27
CA ASP A 294 14.36 14.08 -21.49
C ASP A 294 13.00 14.77 -21.45
N ILE A 295 12.25 14.73 -22.56
CA ILE A 295 10.88 15.28 -22.63
C ILE A 295 9.96 14.45 -21.73
N LEU A 296 9.96 13.12 -21.89
CA LEU A 296 9.15 12.20 -21.07
C LEU A 296 9.41 12.41 -19.57
N SER A 297 10.68 12.48 -19.17
CA SER A 297 11.07 12.65 -17.75
C SER A 297 10.62 13.99 -17.17
N THR A 298 10.54 15.05 -17.97
CA THR A 298 10.02 16.36 -17.55
C THR A 298 8.56 16.27 -17.10
N TYR A 299 7.81 15.33 -17.67
CA TYR A 299 6.42 15.06 -17.34
C TYR A 299 6.24 13.88 -16.37
N GLY A 300 7.33 13.38 -15.77
CA GLY A 300 7.29 12.28 -14.80
C GLY A 300 7.18 10.88 -15.44
N LEU A 301 7.38 10.77 -16.75
CA LEU A 301 7.37 9.51 -17.49
C LEU A 301 8.80 8.99 -17.67
N HIS A 302 9.12 7.86 -17.04
CA HIS A 302 10.44 7.22 -17.13
C HIS A 302 10.33 5.90 -17.90
N CYS A 303 9.86 5.97 -19.14
CA CYS A 303 9.42 4.80 -19.91
C CYS A 303 10.58 3.93 -20.47
N ALA A 304 11.83 4.40 -20.42
CA ALA A 304 12.98 3.62 -20.85
C ALA A 304 13.18 2.39 -19.93
N GLY A 305 12.76 1.22 -20.42
CA GLY A 305 12.80 -0.04 -19.66
C GLY A 305 11.55 -0.32 -18.81
N CYS A 306 10.45 0.43 -19.01
CA CYS A 306 9.17 0.12 -18.39
C CYS A 306 8.55 -1.13 -19.04
N PRO A 307 8.16 -2.17 -18.27
CA PRO A 307 7.57 -3.39 -18.83
C PRO A 307 6.22 -3.13 -19.54
N GLU A 308 5.47 -2.11 -19.11
CA GLU A 308 4.20 -1.72 -19.70
C GLU A 308 4.35 -0.97 -21.04
N GLY A 309 5.56 -0.47 -21.36
CA GLY A 309 5.82 0.32 -22.57
C GLY A 309 5.62 -0.44 -23.89
N LEU A 310 5.51 -1.78 -23.85
CA LEU A 310 5.16 -2.60 -25.01
C LEU A 310 3.65 -2.61 -25.31
N GLY A 311 2.83 -2.29 -24.32
CA GLY A 311 1.36 -2.40 -24.38
C GLY A 311 0.62 -1.06 -24.39
N GLU A 312 1.32 0.05 -24.22
CA GLU A 312 0.73 1.39 -24.10
C GLU A 312 1.26 2.33 -25.18
N ASP A 313 0.41 3.27 -25.63
CA ASP A 313 0.84 4.45 -26.38
C ASP A 313 1.07 5.67 -25.47
N ILE A 314 1.47 6.81 -26.04
CA ILE A 314 1.80 8.03 -25.29
C ILE A 314 0.59 8.64 -24.55
N ILE A 315 -0.62 8.49 -25.09
CA ILE A 315 -1.84 8.99 -24.46
C ILE A 315 -2.19 8.10 -23.27
N GLU A 316 -2.10 6.79 -23.44
CA GLU A 316 -2.34 5.82 -22.37
C GLU A 316 -1.33 5.93 -21.24
N ALA A 317 -0.03 6.07 -21.56
CA ALA A 317 1.01 6.30 -20.58
C ALA A 317 0.80 7.61 -19.81
N ALA A 318 0.48 8.72 -20.50
CA ALA A 318 0.15 9.99 -19.83
C ALA A 318 -1.03 9.84 -18.87
N ARG A 319 -2.07 9.09 -19.28
CA ARG A 319 -3.27 8.84 -18.47
C ARG A 319 -2.97 7.98 -17.24
N ILE A 320 -2.28 6.85 -17.42
CA ILE A 320 -1.96 5.90 -16.34
C ILE A 320 -1.05 6.53 -15.29
N HIS A 321 -0.16 7.41 -15.73
CA HIS A 321 0.73 8.17 -14.85
C HIS A 321 0.12 9.48 -14.33
N GLY A 322 -1.19 9.68 -14.53
CA GLY A 322 -1.96 10.72 -13.85
C GLY A 322 -1.74 12.15 -14.37
N LEU A 323 -1.28 12.33 -15.61
CA LEU A 323 -1.19 13.66 -16.22
C LEU A 323 -2.60 14.20 -16.50
N ASP A 324 -2.82 15.48 -16.21
CA ASP A 324 -4.06 16.16 -16.61
C ASP A 324 -4.12 16.38 -18.15
N PRO A 325 -5.31 16.67 -18.72
CA PRO A 325 -5.46 16.83 -20.18
C PRO A 325 -4.62 17.97 -20.79
N GLN A 326 -4.24 19.00 -20.04
CA GLN A 326 -3.38 20.08 -20.53
C GLN A 326 -1.90 19.67 -20.49
N GLN A 327 -1.50 18.94 -19.45
CA GLN A 327 -0.16 18.34 -19.36
C GLN A 327 0.05 17.34 -20.49
N ALA A 328 -0.90 16.44 -20.74
CA ALA A 328 -0.82 15.47 -21.83
C ALA A 328 -0.71 16.12 -23.21
N ARG A 329 -1.50 17.17 -23.50
CA ARG A 329 -1.39 17.92 -24.76
C ARG A 329 -0.03 18.57 -24.98
N ARG A 330 0.55 19.16 -23.92
CA ARG A 330 1.89 19.77 -24.01
C ARG A 330 2.97 18.71 -24.24
N LEU A 331 2.91 17.62 -23.49
CA LEU A 331 3.80 16.47 -23.66
C LEU A 331 3.77 15.96 -25.12
N ILE A 332 2.58 15.70 -25.66
CA ILE A 332 2.40 15.19 -27.02
C ILE A 332 2.96 16.19 -28.05
N SER A 333 2.64 17.48 -27.92
CA SER A 333 3.13 18.50 -28.84
C SER A 333 4.66 18.62 -28.84
N GLU A 334 5.30 18.50 -27.68
CA GLU A 334 6.76 18.53 -27.56
C GLU A 334 7.42 17.29 -28.19
N ILE A 335 6.83 16.10 -27.98
CA ILE A 335 7.29 14.86 -28.61
C ILE A 335 7.12 14.94 -30.12
N GLU A 336 5.94 15.32 -30.62
CA GLU A 336 5.69 15.45 -32.06
C GLU A 336 6.64 16.45 -32.70
N ALA A 337 6.91 17.60 -32.07
CA ALA A 337 7.88 18.57 -32.56
C ALA A 337 9.31 17.99 -32.63
N SER A 338 9.70 17.16 -31.66
CA SER A 338 11.00 16.47 -31.65
C SER A 338 11.11 15.40 -32.73
N VAL A 339 10.03 14.64 -32.96
CA VAL A 339 9.96 13.56 -33.95
C VAL A 339 9.89 14.12 -35.38
N THR A 340 8.99 15.07 -35.64
CA THR A 340 8.81 15.69 -36.97
C THR A 340 9.99 16.58 -37.37
N GLY A 341 10.63 17.28 -36.41
CA GLY A 341 11.83 18.06 -36.66
C GLY A 341 13.00 17.23 -37.21
N LYS A 342 13.07 15.94 -36.87
CA LYS A 342 14.14 15.02 -37.34
C LYS A 342 13.88 14.44 -38.73
N GLN A 343 12.63 14.32 -39.17
CA GLN A 343 12.32 13.82 -40.52
C GLN A 343 12.72 14.79 -41.65
N SER A 344 13.02 16.05 -41.34
CA SER A 344 13.44 17.06 -42.34
C SER A 344 14.94 17.07 -42.68
N VAL A 345 15.76 16.18 -42.07
CA VAL A 345 17.24 16.22 -42.19
C VAL A 345 17.82 14.95 -42.82
N SER A 346 17.00 14.03 -43.32
CA SER A 346 17.48 12.84 -44.02
C SER A 346 16.80 12.67 -45.40
N ASP A 347 17.35 13.37 -46.39
CA ASP A 347 17.31 12.99 -47.81
C ASP A 347 18.75 12.90 -48.35
#